data_AF-A0A3M1LLK9-F1
#
_entry.id   AF-A0A3M1LLK9-F1
#
_cell.length_a   1.000
_cell.length_b   1.000
_cell.length_c   1.000
_cell.angle_alpha   90.00
_cell.angle_beta   90.00
_cell.angle_gamma   90.00
#
_symmetry.space_group_name_H-M   'P 1'
#
loop_
_entity.id
_entity.type
_entity.pdbx_description
1 polymer ?
#
loop_
_entity_poly.entity_id
_entity_poly.type
_entity_poly.pdbx_seq_one_letter_code
_entity_poly.pdbx_strand_id
1 'polypeptide(L)'
;MAAKAYLSLNARPRAIVQVMDQMVADVRRARRQWSGLFLLLPVLGIIGFLFLMIDQATPYTGGGFACMGFLFWAGGAALLVWLLVRRVSLPKEQLGVAREVLFTLRDDVSRRGRVTGWLDLTGPRQHSKLARTGRTRSGRTKYYYRDPWFQVKIKLADGNLLRLTLIERIKVKKGYVADRRHQLKARLVVNPSLYGIGPGKRPPGLQIQDHILTLQVQQSQPFSAREVLSLLKGMYSHLRTQPGRELPAEPPA
;
A
#
# COMPACT_ATOMS: atom_id res chain seq x y z
N MET A 1 8.55 -12.85 -7.09
CA MET A 1 8.70 -12.32 -5.71
C MET A 1 8.06 -10.94 -5.68
N ALA A 2 7.18 -10.63 -4.71
CA ALA A 2 6.59 -9.30 -4.62
C ALA A 2 7.70 -8.27 -4.31
N ALA A 3 7.71 -7.15 -5.03
CA ALA A 3 8.70 -6.11 -4.78
C ALA A 3 8.50 -5.55 -3.37
N LYS A 4 9.58 -5.52 -2.60
CA LYS A 4 9.61 -4.97 -1.26
C LYS A 4 9.78 -3.46 -1.38
N ALA A 5 8.69 -2.70 -1.32
CA ALA A 5 8.77 -1.26 -1.27
C ALA A 5 8.52 -0.77 0.16
N TYR A 6 9.51 -0.06 0.72
CA TYR A 6 9.40 0.66 1.97
C TYR A 6 9.66 2.14 1.67
N LEU A 7 8.70 2.99 1.99
CA LEU A 7 8.78 4.43 1.76
C LEU A 7 8.81 5.14 3.11
N SER A 8 9.92 5.82 3.41
CA SER A 8 9.97 6.74 4.54
C SER A 8 9.26 8.04 4.18
N LEU A 9 8.35 8.49 5.04
CA LEU A 9 7.63 9.74 4.89
C LEU A 9 8.30 10.74 5.83
N ASN A 10 9.08 11.67 5.30
CA ASN A 10 9.65 12.76 6.09
C ASN A 10 9.76 14.05 5.27
N ALA A 11 8.67 14.41 4.61
CA ALA A 11 8.63 15.56 3.71
C ALA A 11 7.27 16.27 3.78
N ARG A 12 7.12 17.32 2.98
CA ARG A 12 5.83 17.99 2.80
C ARG A 12 4.85 17.02 2.12
N PRO A 13 3.55 17.03 2.48
CA PRO A 13 2.60 16.07 1.92
C PRO A 13 2.48 16.15 0.39
N ARG A 14 2.62 17.33 -0.22
CA ARG A 14 2.68 17.50 -1.70
C ARG A 14 3.79 16.66 -2.35
N ALA A 15 5.01 16.74 -1.81
CA ALA A 15 6.15 16.00 -2.34
C ALA A 15 5.96 14.48 -2.18
N ILE A 16 5.43 14.04 -1.03
CA ILE A 16 5.12 12.63 -0.78
C ILE A 16 4.12 12.10 -1.79
N VAL A 17 3.00 12.81 -1.98
CA VAL A 17 1.96 12.42 -2.95
C VAL A 17 2.54 12.37 -4.37
N GLN A 18 3.36 13.35 -4.76
CA GLN A 18 4.01 13.36 -6.07
C GLN A 18 4.92 12.14 -6.28
N VAL A 19 5.70 11.76 -5.27
CA VAL A 19 6.53 10.53 -5.32
C VAL A 19 5.64 9.28 -5.44
N MET A 20 4.52 9.23 -4.72
CA MET A 20 3.57 8.12 -4.83
C MET A 20 2.90 8.08 -6.21
N ASP A 21 2.58 9.23 -6.81
CA ASP A 21 2.05 9.35 -8.17
C ASP A 21 3.06 8.86 -9.21
N GLN A 22 4.33 9.25 -9.05
CA GLN A 22 5.44 8.76 -9.89
C GLN A 22 5.58 7.24 -9.77
N MET A 23 5.56 6.68 -8.56
CA MET A 23 5.60 5.23 -8.35
C MET A 23 4.42 4.51 -9.04
N VAL A 24 3.20 5.06 -8.93
CA VAL A 24 2.03 4.49 -9.61
C VAL A 24 2.20 4.57 -11.13
N ALA A 25 2.69 5.69 -11.65
CA ALA A 25 2.96 5.87 -13.07
C ALA A 25 4.03 4.89 -13.58
N ASP A 26 5.12 4.71 -12.84
CA ASP A 26 6.22 3.80 -13.18
C ASP A 26 5.73 2.35 -13.20
N VAL A 27 4.91 1.94 -12.23
CA VAL A 27 4.30 0.61 -12.22
C VAL A 27 3.34 0.41 -13.38
N ARG A 28 2.57 1.44 -13.77
CA ARG A 28 1.71 1.39 -14.96
C ARG A 28 2.52 1.30 -16.24
N ARG A 29 3.60 2.07 -16.38
CA ARG A 29 4.51 2.05 -17.52
C ARG A 29 5.20 0.68 -17.63
N ALA A 30 5.76 0.19 -16.53
CA ALA A 30 6.32 -1.16 -16.47
C ALA A 30 5.28 -2.19 -16.88
N ARG A 31 4.07 -2.16 -16.31
CA ARG A 31 3.01 -3.11 -16.70
C ARG A 31 2.63 -3.04 -18.19
N ARG A 32 2.60 -1.84 -18.79
CA ARG A 32 2.30 -1.66 -20.22
C ARG A 32 3.43 -2.17 -21.12
N GLN A 33 4.68 -1.88 -20.76
CA GLN A 33 5.86 -2.45 -21.43
C GLN A 33 5.83 -3.98 -21.35
N TRP A 34 5.46 -4.51 -20.19
CA TRP A 34 5.34 -5.94 -19.96
C TRP A 34 4.26 -6.60 -20.82
N SER A 35 3.09 -5.98 -20.97
CA SER A 35 2.06 -6.51 -21.88
C SER A 35 2.54 -6.54 -23.33
N GLY A 36 3.32 -5.55 -23.77
CA GLY A 36 3.95 -5.56 -25.09
C GLY A 36 4.97 -6.69 -25.26
N LEU A 37 5.83 -6.90 -24.26
CA LEU A 37 6.80 -8.00 -24.27
C LEU A 37 6.14 -9.39 -24.24
N PHE A 38 5.01 -9.54 -23.54
CA PHE A 38 4.24 -10.79 -23.55
C PHE A 38 3.61 -11.08 -24.92
N LEU A 39 3.24 -10.04 -25.70
CA LEU A 39 2.76 -10.21 -27.08
C LEU A 39 3.86 -10.70 -28.04
N LEU A 40 5.14 -10.49 -27.72
CA LEU A 40 6.25 -11.00 -28.54
C LEU A 40 6.41 -12.52 -28.43
N LEU A 41 6.04 -13.13 -27.30
CA LEU A 41 6.15 -14.58 -27.09
C LEU A 41 5.41 -15.43 -28.14
N PRO A 42 4.12 -15.20 -28.44
CA PRO A 42 3.44 -15.95 -29.50
C PRO A 42 4.03 -15.67 -30.88
N VAL A 43 4.49 -14.43 -31.15
CA VAL A 43 5.14 -14.07 -32.43
C VAL A 43 6.44 -14.87 -32.61
N LEU A 44 7.29 -14.93 -31.59
CA LEU A 44 8.49 -15.76 -31.55
C LEU A 44 8.17 -17.25 -31.76
N GLY A 45 7.08 -17.73 -31.15
CA GLY A 45 6.60 -19.11 -31.33
C GLY A 45 6.20 -19.41 -32.77
N ILE A 46 5.41 -18.52 -33.39
CA ILE A 46 4.95 -18.64 -34.78
C ILE A 46 6.13 -18.58 -35.75
N ILE A 47 7.06 -17.64 -35.56
CA ILE A 47 8.26 -17.53 -36.39
C ILE A 47 9.09 -18.82 -36.31
N GLY A 48 9.35 -19.31 -35.10
CA GLY A 48 10.08 -20.56 -34.91
C GLY A 48 9.39 -21.76 -35.58
N PHE A 49 8.07 -21.82 -35.53
CA PHE A 49 7.28 -22.85 -36.22
C PHE A 49 7.36 -22.75 -37.74
N LEU A 50 7.27 -21.54 -38.31
CA LEU A 50 7.40 -21.32 -39.76
C LEU A 50 8.77 -21.77 -40.28
N PHE A 51 9.85 -21.52 -39.54
CA PHE A 51 11.18 -21.99 -39.88
C PHE A 51 11.27 -23.52 -39.96
N LEU A 52 10.60 -24.23 -39.04
CA LEU A 52 10.53 -25.70 -39.08
C LEU A 52 9.76 -26.20 -40.30
N MET A 53 8.67 -25.52 -40.69
CA MET A 53 7.89 -25.89 -41.88
C MET A 53 8.68 -25.68 -43.18
N ILE A 54 9.48 -24.62 -43.26
CA ILE A 54 10.34 -24.36 -44.43
C ILE A 54 11.39 -25.44 -44.59
N ASP A 55 12.04 -25.85 -43.49
CA ASP A 55 13.04 -26.93 -43.48
C ASP A 55 12.44 -28.25 -44.03
N GLN A 56 11.19 -28.57 -43.66
CA GLN A 56 10.46 -29.75 -44.19
C GLN A 56 10.08 -29.62 -45.67
N ALA A 57 9.82 -28.40 -46.16
CA ALA A 57 9.40 -28.16 -47.54
C ALA A 57 10.58 -28.04 -48.53
N THR A 58 11.81 -27.80 -48.05
CA THR A 58 12.98 -27.61 -48.91
C THR A 58 14.01 -28.73 -48.75
N PRO A 59 14.12 -29.67 -49.72
CA PRO A 59 14.92 -30.90 -49.58
C PRO A 59 16.44 -30.69 -49.53
N TYR A 60 16.93 -29.45 -49.65
CA TYR A 60 18.36 -29.11 -49.71
C TYR A 60 18.91 -28.41 -48.48
N THR A 61 18.09 -28.25 -47.45
CA THR A 61 18.49 -27.50 -46.26
C THR A 61 18.99 -28.50 -45.22
N GLY A 62 20.29 -28.51 -44.94
CA GLY A 62 20.93 -29.44 -44.00
C GLY A 62 20.56 -29.21 -42.53
N GLY A 63 19.27 -29.01 -42.21
CA GLY A 63 18.73 -28.72 -40.88
C GLY A 63 18.96 -27.29 -40.39
N GLY A 64 19.50 -26.40 -41.24
CA GLY A 64 19.83 -25.03 -40.85
C GLY A 64 18.62 -24.22 -40.39
N PHE A 65 17.45 -24.39 -41.02
CA PHE A 65 16.25 -23.68 -40.61
C PHE A 65 15.63 -24.27 -39.34
N ALA A 66 15.74 -25.59 -39.14
CA ALA A 66 15.35 -26.20 -37.86
C ALA A 66 16.17 -25.65 -36.67
N CYS A 67 17.49 -25.50 -36.82
CA CYS A 67 18.33 -24.86 -35.80
C CYS A 67 17.88 -23.43 -35.46
N MET A 68 17.52 -22.63 -36.47
CA MET A 68 16.99 -21.28 -36.27
C MET A 68 15.64 -21.29 -35.54
N GLY A 69 14.75 -22.23 -35.88
CA GLY A 69 13.47 -22.41 -35.19
C GLY A 69 13.66 -22.68 -33.69
N PHE A 70 14.56 -23.60 -33.34
CA PHE A 70 14.89 -23.89 -31.94
C PHE A 70 15.51 -22.70 -31.21
N LEU A 71 16.36 -21.90 -31.86
CA LEU A 71 16.91 -20.67 -31.28
C LEU A 71 15.82 -19.67 -30.91
N PHE A 72 14.81 -19.47 -31.77
CA PHE A 72 13.68 -18.58 -31.45
C PHE A 72 12.85 -19.09 -30.26
N TRP A 73 12.61 -20.39 -30.16
CA TRP A 73 11.91 -20.97 -29.01
C TRP A 73 12.72 -20.89 -27.72
N ALA A 74 14.02 -21.16 -27.78
CA ALA A 74 14.93 -21.00 -26.63
C ALA A 74 14.97 -19.53 -26.17
N GLY A 75 15.05 -18.59 -27.11
CA GLY A 75 14.97 -17.15 -26.82
C GLY A 75 13.63 -16.75 -26.21
N GLY A 76 12.52 -17.26 -26.74
CA GLY A 76 11.18 -17.06 -26.18
C GLY A 76 11.03 -17.63 -24.76
N ALA A 77 11.55 -18.83 -24.50
CA ALA A 77 11.53 -19.45 -23.18
C ALA A 77 12.39 -18.67 -22.18
N ALA A 78 13.59 -18.23 -22.58
CA ALA A 78 14.46 -17.38 -21.76
C ALA A 78 13.79 -16.03 -21.45
N LEU A 79 13.15 -15.40 -22.46
CA LEU A 79 12.39 -14.17 -22.28
C LEU A 79 11.21 -14.38 -21.31
N LEU A 80 10.47 -15.49 -21.44
CA LEU A 80 9.38 -15.83 -20.53
C LEU A 80 9.88 -16.00 -19.10
N VAL A 81 10.96 -16.74 -18.88
CA VAL A 81 11.57 -16.91 -17.54
C VAL A 81 12.01 -15.56 -16.99
N TRP A 82 12.68 -14.74 -17.79
CA TRP A 82 13.11 -13.39 -17.40
C TRP A 82 11.92 -12.50 -17.01
N LEU A 83 10.83 -12.55 -17.79
CA LEU A 83 9.57 -11.87 -17.47
C LEU A 83 8.93 -12.43 -16.19
N LEU A 84 8.93 -13.74 -15.95
CA LEU A 84 8.35 -14.30 -14.74
C LEU A 84 9.14 -13.89 -13.48
N VAL A 85 10.47 -13.84 -13.58
CA VAL A 85 11.37 -13.48 -12.46
C VAL A 85 11.22 -12.00 -12.09
N ARG A 86 11.14 -11.10 -13.09
CA ARG A 86 11.11 -9.64 -12.82
C ARG A 86 9.74 -9.09 -12.40
N ARG A 87 8.73 -9.94 -12.15
CA ARG A 87 7.34 -9.50 -11.98
C ARG A 87 7.19 -8.67 -10.72
N VAL A 88 7.24 -7.35 -10.89
CA VAL A 88 7.00 -6.36 -9.84
C VAL A 88 5.50 -6.23 -9.62
N SER A 89 5.00 -6.86 -8.56
CA SER A 89 3.65 -6.63 -8.05
C SER A 89 3.73 -5.68 -6.86
N LEU A 90 3.25 -4.44 -7.01
CA LEU A 90 2.93 -3.60 -5.86
C LEU A 90 1.50 -3.87 -5.38
N PRO A 91 1.25 -3.90 -4.06
CA PRO A 91 -0.11 -3.96 -3.52
C PRO A 91 -0.82 -2.62 -3.80
N LYS A 92 -1.56 -2.59 -4.92
CA LYS A 92 -2.23 -1.38 -5.44
C LYS A 92 -3.23 -0.80 -4.45
N GLU A 93 -3.91 -1.65 -3.68
CA GLU A 93 -4.94 -1.23 -2.73
C GLU A 93 -4.34 -0.43 -1.57
N GLN A 94 -3.30 -0.95 -0.92
CA GLN A 94 -2.64 -0.28 0.21
C GLN A 94 -2.01 1.06 -0.23
N LEU A 95 -1.31 1.07 -1.37
CA LEU A 95 -0.72 2.29 -1.92
C LEU A 95 -1.80 3.33 -2.28
N GLY A 96 -2.90 2.89 -2.90
CA GLY A 96 -4.03 3.75 -3.25
C GLY A 96 -4.69 4.38 -2.01
N VAL A 97 -4.95 3.58 -0.98
CA VAL A 97 -5.54 4.06 0.28
C VAL A 97 -4.63 5.07 0.96
N ALA A 98 -3.33 4.76 1.11
CA ALA A 98 -2.37 5.69 1.71
C ALA A 98 -2.27 6.99 0.91
N ARG A 99 -2.24 6.91 -0.42
CA ARG A 99 -2.19 8.08 -1.32
C ARG A 99 -3.40 8.97 -1.14
N GLU A 100 -4.60 8.40 -1.18
CA GLU A 100 -5.85 9.17 -1.08
C GLU A 100 -6.00 9.82 0.30
N VAL A 101 -5.69 9.08 1.37
CA VAL A 101 -5.68 9.65 2.74
C VAL A 101 -4.68 10.80 2.85
N LEU A 102 -3.45 10.63 2.35
CA LEU A 102 -2.43 11.69 2.39
C LEU A 102 -2.80 12.88 1.49
N PHE A 103 -3.43 12.62 0.34
CA PHE A 103 -3.90 13.66 -0.56
C PHE A 103 -4.97 14.53 0.09
N THR A 104 -5.94 13.93 0.77
CA THR A 104 -6.98 14.69 1.50
C THR A 104 -6.39 15.42 2.69
N LEU A 105 -5.57 14.75 3.52
CA LEU A 105 -4.98 15.37 4.70
C LEU A 105 -4.00 16.48 4.38
N ARG A 106 -3.45 16.52 3.15
CA ARG A 106 -2.50 17.53 2.68
C ARG A 106 -3.01 18.95 2.91
N ASP A 107 -4.30 19.17 2.66
CA ASP A 107 -4.89 20.50 2.70
C ASP A 107 -5.18 20.94 4.15
N ASP A 108 -5.24 19.98 5.09
CA ASP A 108 -5.36 20.24 6.54
C ASP A 108 -4.00 20.33 7.26
N VAL A 109 -2.89 20.02 6.59
CA VAL A 109 -1.55 20.10 7.19
C VAL A 109 -1.15 21.57 7.30
N SER A 110 -0.55 21.94 8.44
CA SER A 110 0.00 23.30 8.61
C SER A 110 0.96 23.66 7.47
N ARG A 111 1.02 24.93 7.06
CA ARG A 111 1.87 25.40 5.93
C ARG A 111 3.34 24.96 6.06
N ARG A 112 3.86 24.91 7.30
CA ARG A 112 5.21 24.43 7.64
C ARG A 112 5.24 22.97 8.15
N GLY A 113 4.08 22.34 8.24
CA GLY A 113 3.89 20.99 8.74
C GLY A 113 4.57 19.95 7.85
N ARG A 114 5.35 19.08 8.48
CA ARG A 114 5.92 17.90 7.84
C ARG A 114 5.09 16.69 8.20
N VAL A 115 4.96 15.80 7.24
CA VAL A 115 4.38 14.48 7.45
C VAL A 115 5.53 13.54 7.76
N THR A 116 5.46 12.89 8.93
CA THR A 116 6.48 11.94 9.40
C THR A 116 5.88 10.54 9.53
N GLY A 117 6.59 9.51 9.09
CA GLY A 117 6.07 8.14 9.14
C GLY A 117 6.70 7.22 8.11
N TRP A 118 5.98 6.15 7.77
CA TRP A 118 6.39 5.20 6.76
C TRP A 118 5.20 4.48 6.13
N LEU A 119 5.41 4.01 4.90
CA LEU A 119 4.53 3.13 4.15
C LEU A 119 5.32 1.88 3.76
N ASP A 120 4.91 0.74 4.31
CA ASP A 120 5.50 -0.57 4.08
C ASP A 120 4.56 -1.41 3.21
N LEU A 121 4.95 -1.65 1.96
CA LEU A 121 4.20 -2.42 0.96
C LEU A 121 4.75 -3.84 0.79
N THR A 122 5.61 -4.28 1.71
CA THR A 122 6.33 -5.55 1.59
C THR A 122 5.49 -6.77 1.97
N GLY A 123 4.30 -6.53 2.53
CA GLY A 123 3.28 -7.52 2.86
C GLY A 123 3.40 -8.11 4.28
N PRO A 124 2.36 -8.84 4.73
CA PRO A 124 2.21 -9.20 6.14
C PRO A 124 2.95 -10.48 6.56
N ARG A 125 3.35 -11.35 5.62
CA ARG A 125 3.97 -12.66 5.92
C ARG A 125 5.50 -12.61 6.10
N GLN A 126 6.04 -11.46 6.48
CA GLN A 126 7.48 -11.32 6.72
C GLN A 126 7.87 -11.83 8.11
N HIS A 127 9.05 -12.42 8.20
CA HIS A 127 9.57 -12.91 9.48
C HIS A 127 9.73 -11.79 10.53
N SER A 128 10.17 -10.60 10.10
CA SER A 128 10.26 -9.39 10.94
C SER A 128 8.91 -8.91 11.50
N LYS A 129 7.79 -9.35 10.92
CA LYS A 129 6.42 -8.98 11.31
C LYS A 129 5.71 -10.08 12.10
N LEU A 130 6.43 -11.16 12.45
CA LEU A 130 5.91 -12.26 13.24
C LEU A 130 5.72 -11.79 14.69
N ALA A 131 4.47 -11.66 15.12
CA ALA A 131 4.14 -11.20 16.46
C ALA A 131 4.21 -12.33 17.49
N ARG A 132 3.80 -13.55 17.11
CA ARG A 132 3.93 -14.75 17.94
C ARG A 132 3.77 -16.03 17.13
N THR A 133 4.36 -17.11 17.64
CA THR A 133 4.13 -18.48 17.17
C THR A 133 3.36 -19.25 18.24
N GLY A 134 2.47 -20.15 17.81
CA GLY A 134 1.74 -21.02 18.73
C GLY A 134 1.46 -22.38 18.12
N ARG A 135 0.80 -23.27 18.87
CA ARG A 135 0.40 -24.60 18.38
C ARG A 135 -1.13 -24.77 18.33
N THR A 136 -1.62 -25.71 17.52
CA THR A 136 -3.00 -26.21 17.59
C THR A 136 -3.13 -27.26 18.68
N ARG A 137 -4.39 -27.63 19.00
CA ARG A 137 -4.68 -28.83 19.79
C ARG A 137 -4.04 -30.08 19.16
N SER A 138 -3.98 -30.14 17.83
CA SER A 138 -3.28 -31.18 17.06
C SER A 138 -1.76 -31.01 16.91
N GLY A 139 -1.12 -30.16 17.73
CA GLY A 139 0.33 -29.96 17.73
C GLY A 139 0.92 -29.14 16.59
N ARG A 140 0.12 -28.72 15.60
CA ARG A 140 0.59 -28.01 14.39
C ARG A 140 0.88 -26.53 14.65
N THR A 141 1.94 -26.01 14.04
CA THR A 141 2.35 -24.61 14.20
C THR A 141 1.35 -23.64 13.57
N LYS A 142 1.10 -22.53 14.29
CA LYS A 142 0.36 -21.36 13.84
C LYS A 142 1.23 -20.13 13.98
N TYR A 143 1.16 -19.26 12.99
CA TYR A 143 1.89 -17.98 13.00
C TYR A 143 0.89 -16.83 13.06
N TYR A 144 1.16 -15.85 13.91
CA TYR A 144 0.38 -14.63 14.02
C TYR A 144 1.28 -13.47 13.59
N TYR A 145 0.94 -12.83 12.48
CA TYR A 145 1.68 -11.66 12.00
C TYR A 145 0.91 -10.39 12.30
N ARG A 146 1.66 -9.31 12.52
CA ARG A 146 1.15 -7.95 12.72
C ARG A 146 1.94 -7.01 11.84
N ASP A 147 1.28 -6.47 10.84
CA ASP A 147 1.87 -5.64 9.80
C ASP A 147 1.34 -4.20 9.88
N PRO A 148 2.03 -3.27 10.55
CA PRO A 148 1.72 -1.84 10.49
C PRO A 148 2.19 -1.27 9.14
N TRP A 149 1.42 -1.54 8.09
CA TRP A 149 1.80 -1.23 6.72
C TRP A 149 1.74 0.28 6.41
N PHE A 150 0.97 1.08 7.16
CA PHE A 150 0.96 2.53 7.02
C PHE A 150 0.92 3.20 8.38
N GLN A 151 1.90 4.07 8.64
CA GLN A 151 1.95 4.88 9.84
C GLN A 151 2.32 6.30 9.49
N VAL A 152 1.55 7.25 9.99
CA VAL A 152 1.78 8.67 9.72
C VAL A 152 1.48 9.51 10.95
N LYS A 153 2.29 10.55 11.14
CA LYS A 153 2.17 11.57 12.19
C LYS A 153 2.23 12.94 11.51
N ILE A 154 1.20 13.73 11.72
CA ILE A 154 0.95 15.00 11.02
C ILE A 154 0.58 16.07 12.05
N LYS A 155 1.18 17.25 11.92
CA LYS A 155 0.74 18.47 12.62
C LYS A 155 -0.16 19.28 11.70
N LEU A 156 -1.40 19.45 12.13
CA LEU A 156 -2.45 20.08 11.35
C LEU A 156 -2.41 21.60 11.51
N ALA A 157 -3.14 22.30 10.64
CA ALA A 157 -3.13 23.76 10.57
C ALA A 157 -3.57 24.42 11.89
N ASP A 158 -4.52 23.80 12.56
CA ASP A 158 -5.05 24.17 13.87
C ASP A 158 -4.11 23.85 15.05
N GLY A 159 -2.93 23.31 14.78
CA GLY A 159 -1.94 22.90 15.78
C GLY A 159 -2.20 21.52 16.40
N ASN A 160 -3.29 20.84 16.03
CA ASN A 160 -3.56 19.48 16.48
C ASN A 160 -2.55 18.50 15.91
N LEU A 161 -2.30 17.41 16.64
CA LEU A 161 -1.38 16.36 16.22
C LEU A 161 -2.14 15.07 15.97
N LEU A 162 -2.22 14.67 14.70
CA LEU A 162 -2.83 13.44 14.26
C LEU A 162 -1.76 12.36 14.06
N ARG A 163 -1.94 11.21 14.73
CA ARG A 163 -1.20 9.99 14.48
C ARG A 163 -2.15 8.91 13.98
N LEU A 164 -1.92 8.45 12.77
CA LEU A 164 -2.72 7.44 12.09
C LEU A 164 -1.86 6.20 11.83
N THR A 165 -2.43 5.02 12.06
CA THR A 165 -1.77 3.73 11.82
C THR A 165 -2.78 2.73 11.29
N LEU A 166 -2.52 2.18 10.11
CA LEU A 166 -3.24 1.05 9.55
C LEU A 166 -2.41 -0.21 9.75
N ILE A 167 -3.04 -1.22 10.34
CA ILE A 167 -2.40 -2.47 10.73
C ILE A 167 -3.18 -3.61 10.10
N GLU A 168 -2.48 -4.55 9.49
CA GLU A 168 -3.03 -5.82 9.06
C GLU A 168 -2.59 -6.92 10.03
N ARG A 169 -3.52 -7.72 10.52
CA ARG A 169 -3.26 -8.88 11.37
C ARG A 169 -3.69 -10.13 10.64
N ILE A 170 -2.76 -11.06 10.46
CA ILE A 170 -3.04 -12.34 9.81
C ILE A 170 -2.67 -13.49 10.72
N LYS A 171 -3.47 -14.54 10.65
CA LYS A 171 -3.21 -15.83 11.29
C LYS A 171 -3.01 -16.86 10.20
N VAL A 172 -1.85 -17.48 10.16
CA VAL A 172 -1.51 -18.50 9.16
C VAL A 172 -1.44 -19.87 9.83
N LYS A 173 -2.06 -20.87 9.21
CA LYS A 173 -1.99 -22.29 9.60
C LYS A 173 -1.60 -23.10 8.37
N LYS A 174 -0.64 -24.02 8.46
CA LYS A 174 -0.24 -24.89 7.34
C LYS A 174 -0.13 -24.17 5.96
N GLY A 175 0.45 -22.97 5.93
CA GLY A 175 0.63 -22.21 4.69
C GLY A 175 -0.58 -21.41 4.17
N TYR A 176 -1.80 -21.64 4.68
CA TYR A 176 -2.99 -20.87 4.32
C TYR A 176 -3.36 -19.82 5.38
N VAL A 177 -4.02 -18.74 4.94
CA VAL A 177 -4.50 -17.67 5.83
C VAL A 177 -5.80 -18.12 6.47
N ALA A 178 -5.79 -18.32 7.78
CA ALA A 178 -6.93 -18.82 8.55
C ALA A 178 -7.78 -17.68 9.17
N ASP A 179 -7.20 -16.51 9.36
CA ASP A 179 -7.91 -15.29 9.81
C ASP A 179 -7.15 -14.08 9.29
N ARG A 180 -7.88 -13.05 8.86
CA ARG A 180 -7.33 -11.78 8.37
C ARG A 180 -8.21 -10.67 8.93
N ARG A 181 -7.57 -9.74 9.63
CA ARG A 181 -8.25 -8.59 10.23
C ARG A 181 -7.46 -7.33 9.96
N HIS A 182 -8.16 -6.28 9.62
CA HIS A 182 -7.62 -4.95 9.42
C HIS A 182 -7.96 -4.12 10.65
N GLN A 183 -6.98 -3.37 11.16
CA GLN A 183 -7.14 -2.50 12.31
C GLN A 183 -6.70 -1.08 11.95
N LEU A 184 -7.58 -0.12 12.20
CA LEU A 184 -7.29 1.30 12.17
C LEU A 184 -7.02 1.76 13.60
N LYS A 185 -5.92 2.47 13.80
CA LYS A 185 -5.64 3.22 15.02
C LYS A 185 -5.40 4.67 14.66
N ALA A 186 -6.24 5.57 15.16
CA ALA A 186 -6.03 7.00 15.06
C ALA A 186 -5.94 7.61 16.45
N ARG A 187 -4.99 8.50 16.66
CA ARG A 187 -4.82 9.26 17.89
C ARG A 187 -4.72 10.73 17.52
N LEU A 188 -5.63 11.53 18.05
CA LEU A 188 -5.66 12.97 17.87
C LEU A 188 -5.34 13.61 19.21
N VAL A 189 -4.23 14.34 19.27
CA VAL A 189 -3.89 15.20 20.41
C VAL A 189 -4.41 16.59 20.07
N VAL A 190 -5.39 17.01 20.85
CA VAL A 190 -6.10 18.27 20.66
C VAL A 190 -5.31 19.39 21.32
N ASN A 191 -5.25 20.53 20.65
CA ASN A 191 -4.75 21.76 21.23
C ASN A 191 -5.81 22.34 22.17
N PRO A 192 -5.60 22.29 23.51
CA PRO A 192 -6.60 22.73 24.48
C PRO A 192 -6.81 24.25 24.46
N SER A 193 -5.92 25.01 23.80
CA SER A 193 -6.10 26.45 23.67
C SER A 193 -7.21 26.82 22.69
N LEU A 194 -7.51 25.97 21.70
CA LEU A 194 -8.47 26.27 20.64
C LEU A 194 -9.75 25.43 20.76
N TYR A 195 -9.63 24.19 21.21
CA TYR A 195 -10.74 23.25 21.24
C TYR A 195 -11.00 22.68 22.63
N GLY A 196 -12.28 22.56 22.96
CA GLY A 196 -12.78 21.67 24.00
C GLY A 196 -13.32 20.38 23.38
N ILE A 197 -13.39 19.31 24.18
CA ILE A 197 -14.07 18.07 23.77
C ILE A 197 -15.55 18.20 24.16
N GLY A 198 -16.42 18.22 23.15
CA GLY A 198 -17.86 18.34 23.34
C GLY A 198 -18.61 17.01 23.16
N PRO A 199 -19.90 16.96 23.54
CA PRO A 199 -20.76 15.84 23.19
C PRO A 199 -21.02 15.84 21.69
N GLY A 200 -20.53 14.81 21.01
CA GLY A 200 -20.77 14.52 19.59
C GLY A 200 -21.20 13.06 19.38
N LYS A 201 -21.51 12.70 18.13
CA LYS A 201 -21.79 11.32 17.76
C LYS A 201 -20.50 10.49 17.84
N ARG A 202 -20.38 9.61 18.83
CA ARG A 202 -19.16 8.81 19.06
C ARG A 202 -19.01 7.75 17.97
N PRO A 203 -17.95 7.80 17.13
CA PRO A 203 -17.63 6.68 16.26
C PRO A 203 -17.26 5.43 17.09
N PRO A 204 -17.46 4.22 16.54
CA PRO A 204 -17.18 2.98 17.24
C PRO A 204 -15.70 2.90 17.64
N GLY A 205 -15.42 2.50 18.89
CA GLY A 205 -14.06 2.35 19.39
C GLY A 205 -13.32 3.66 19.69
N LEU A 206 -14.04 4.80 19.76
CA LEU A 206 -13.50 6.06 20.24
C LEU A 206 -13.39 6.05 21.77
N GLN A 207 -12.19 6.32 22.27
CA GLN A 207 -11.87 6.56 23.66
C GLN A 207 -11.38 7.99 23.81
N ILE A 208 -11.87 8.68 24.84
CA ILE A 208 -11.53 10.07 25.13
C ILE A 208 -10.80 10.08 26.48
N GLN A 209 -9.60 10.64 26.51
CA GLN A 209 -8.79 10.82 27.72
C GLN A 209 -8.24 12.25 27.70
N ASP A 210 -8.77 13.12 28.55
CA ASP A 210 -8.39 14.54 28.66
C ASP A 210 -8.44 15.30 27.34
N HIS A 211 -7.29 15.50 26.69
CA HIS A 211 -7.15 16.19 25.40
C HIS A 211 -6.73 15.23 24.27
N ILE A 212 -6.87 13.93 24.49
CA ILE A 212 -6.47 12.87 23.56
C ILE A 212 -7.70 12.05 23.16
N LEU A 213 -7.99 12.06 21.86
CA LEU A 213 -8.98 11.17 21.27
C LEU A 213 -8.25 9.99 20.64
N THR A 214 -8.55 8.78 21.09
CA THR A 214 -7.99 7.54 20.54
C THR A 214 -9.11 6.70 19.92
N LEU A 215 -9.04 6.49 18.62
CA LEU A 215 -9.95 5.64 17.87
C LEU A 215 -9.25 4.32 17.53
N GLN A 216 -9.88 3.19 17.87
CA GLN A 216 -9.44 1.87 17.44
C GLN A 216 -10.60 1.08 16.84
N VAL A 217 -10.55 0.83 15.54
CA VAL A 217 -11.56 0.05 14.81
C VAL A 217 -10.90 -1.18 14.22
N GLN A 218 -11.58 -2.32 14.28
CA GLN A 218 -11.12 -3.57 13.70
C GLN A 218 -12.24 -4.21 12.87
N GLN A 219 -11.91 -4.64 11.65
CA GLN A 219 -12.85 -5.27 10.72
C GLN A 219 -12.16 -6.33 9.86
N SER A 220 -12.94 -7.20 9.22
CA SER A 220 -12.42 -8.30 8.38
C SER A 220 -12.05 -7.86 6.96
N GLN A 221 -12.66 -6.79 6.47
CA GLN A 221 -12.39 -6.23 5.14
C GLN A 221 -11.30 -5.15 5.19
N PRO A 222 -10.53 -4.93 4.12
CA PRO A 222 -9.56 -3.84 4.07
C PRO A 222 -10.28 -2.49 4.19
N PHE A 223 -9.67 -1.55 4.92
CA PHE A 223 -10.22 -0.19 5.01
C PHE A 223 -10.09 0.52 3.66
N SER A 224 -11.20 1.09 3.18
CA SER A 224 -11.16 2.07 2.09
C SER A 224 -10.65 3.43 2.60
N ALA A 225 -10.08 4.25 1.72
CA ALA A 225 -9.66 5.60 2.10
C ALA A 225 -10.83 6.44 2.64
N ARG A 226 -12.01 6.30 2.03
CA ARG A 226 -13.24 6.97 2.44
C ARG A 226 -13.66 6.59 3.86
N GLU A 227 -13.57 5.31 4.23
CA GLU A 227 -13.82 4.84 5.60
C GLU A 227 -12.84 5.44 6.61
N VAL A 228 -11.55 5.47 6.26
CA VAL A 228 -10.52 6.08 7.14
C VAL A 228 -10.85 7.56 7.35
N LEU A 229 -11.14 8.30 6.28
CA LEU A 229 -11.46 9.72 6.33
C LEU A 229 -12.78 10.00 7.05
N SER A 230 -13.80 9.17 6.88
CA SER A 230 -15.09 9.32 7.58
C SER A 230 -14.95 9.09 9.08
N LEU A 231 -14.13 8.11 9.47
CA LEU A 231 -13.80 7.85 10.87
C LEU A 231 -13.00 9.00 11.49
N LEU A 232 -12.03 9.56 10.77
CA LEU A 232 -11.29 10.75 11.20
C LEU A 232 -12.23 11.97 11.33
N LYS A 233 -13.08 12.22 10.34
CA LYS A 233 -14.11 13.28 10.41
C LYS A 233 -15.03 13.09 11.62
N GLY A 234 -15.39 11.85 11.91
CA GLY A 234 -16.13 11.48 13.11
C GLY A 234 -15.39 11.87 14.39
N MET A 235 -14.06 11.69 14.47
CA MET A 235 -13.27 12.18 15.61
C MET A 235 -13.30 13.72 15.71
N TYR A 236 -13.16 14.41 14.58
CA TYR A 236 -13.18 15.88 14.53
C TYR A 236 -14.50 16.49 14.97
N SER A 237 -15.63 15.83 14.70
CA SER A 237 -16.94 16.33 15.13
C SER A 237 -17.14 16.41 16.64
N HIS A 238 -16.22 15.84 17.45
CA HIS A 238 -16.23 16.01 18.92
C HIS A 238 -15.47 17.25 19.37
N LEU A 239 -14.76 17.95 18.48
CA LEU A 239 -14.06 19.17 18.82
C LEU A 239 -15.05 20.34 18.75
N ARG A 240 -15.13 21.11 19.84
CA ARG A 240 -15.86 22.38 19.89
C ARG A 240 -14.87 23.52 20.02
N THR A 241 -15.03 24.55 19.21
CA THR A 241 -14.26 25.79 19.36
C THR A 241 -14.61 26.43 20.70
N GLN A 242 -13.60 26.92 21.42
CA GLN A 242 -13.85 27.68 22.65
C GLN A 242 -14.39 29.08 22.27
N PRO A 243 -15.51 29.52 22.86
CA PRO A 243 -16.07 30.84 22.58
C PRO A 243 -15.08 31.93 23.01
N GLY A 244 -14.88 32.94 22.14
CA GLY A 244 -14.01 34.09 22.43
C GLY A 244 -12.53 33.92 22.07
N ARG A 245 -12.14 32.83 21.40
CA ARG A 245 -10.77 32.67 20.85
C ARG A 245 -10.81 32.63 19.33
N GLU A 246 -10.28 33.67 18.71
CA GLU A 246 -10.06 33.71 17.27
C GLU A 246 -9.05 32.63 16.87
N LEU A 247 -9.34 31.95 15.76
CA LEU A 247 -8.34 31.09 15.13
C LEU A 247 -7.11 31.95 14.84
N PRO A 248 -5.88 31.48 15.11
CA PRO A 248 -4.69 32.26 14.84
C PRO A 248 -4.74 32.73 13.38
N ALA A 249 -4.74 34.05 13.18
CA ALA A 249 -4.74 34.66 11.87
C ALA A 249 -3.63 34.01 11.04
N GLU A 250 -3.98 33.54 9.83
CA GLU A 250 -2.97 32.96 8.95
C GLU A 250 -1.86 34.01 8.74
N PRO A 251 -0.58 33.68 9.00
CA PRO A 251 0.49 34.61 8.69
C PRO A 251 0.49 34.90 7.17
N PRO A 252 0.80 36.14 6.76
CA PRO A 252 0.73 36.56 5.36
C PRO A 252 1.56 35.65 4.45
N ALA A 253 1.07 35.50 3.21
CA ALA A 253 1.56 34.57 2.19
C ALA A 253 3.01 34.83 1.77
#